data_AF-A0A557RV32-F1
#
_entry.id   AF-A0A557RV32-F1
#
_cell.length_a   1.000
_cell.length_b   1.000
_cell.length_c   1.000
_cell.angle_alpha   90.00
_cell.angle_beta   90.00
_cell.angle_gamma   90.00
#
_symmetry.space_group_name_H-M   'P 1'
#
loop_
_entity.id
_entity.type
_entity.pdbx_description
1 polymer ?
#
loop_
_entity_poly.entity_id
_entity_poly.type
_entity_poly.pdbx_seq_one_letter_code
_entity_poly.pdbx_strand_id
1 'polypeptide(L)'
;NEKLIGILSERDYARKIIIKGKSSKETLVKEVMTNEVCYVDKKKKLDECLAIMSDKRIRHLPVMEGNQLIGLISIGDVVKSIISEQEIVIDDLYNYIHGVYYTPH
;
A
#
# COMPACT_ATOMS: atom_id res chain seq x y z
N ASN A 1 24.29 -4.09 0.39
CA ASN A 1 23.11 -4.96 0.39
C ASN A 1 21.93 -4.22 0.97
N GLU A 2 20.92 -3.95 0.15
CA GLU A 2 19.65 -3.34 0.57
C GLU A 2 18.67 -4.45 0.92
N LYS A 3 18.59 -4.82 2.20
CA LYS A 3 17.67 -5.83 2.69
C LYS A 3 16.58 -5.14 3.51
N LEU A 4 15.33 -5.51 3.29
CA LEU A 4 14.22 -5.12 4.16
C LEU A 4 14.44 -5.77 5.54
N ILE A 5 14.82 -4.96 6.54
CA ILE A 5 15.12 -5.43 7.91
C ILE A 5 14.01 -5.11 8.92
N GLY A 6 13.05 -4.26 8.54
CA GLY A 6 11.95 -3.88 9.41
C GLY A 6 11.09 -2.79 8.80
N ILE A 7 9.92 -2.57 9.42
CA ILE A 7 9.02 -1.47 9.10
C ILE A 7 8.61 -0.76 10.39
N LEU A 8 8.55 0.57 10.34
CA LEU A 8 8.04 1.39 11.44
C LEU A 8 6.87 2.22 10.92
N SER A 9 5.74 2.17 11.63
CA SER A 9 4.57 2.99 11.33
C SER A 9 4.28 3.98 12.45
N GLU A 10 3.44 4.97 12.17
CA GLU A 10 2.88 5.88 13.18
C GLU A 10 2.21 5.13 14.33
N ARG A 11 1.56 4.00 14.04
CA ARG A 11 0.93 3.15 15.06
C ARG A 11 1.98 2.53 16.00
N ASP A 12 3.13 2.13 15.46
CA ASP A 12 4.25 1.64 16.26
C ASP A 12 4.83 2.78 17.11
N TYR A 13 5.00 3.97 16.54
CA TYR A 13 5.45 5.15 17.27
C TYR A 13 4.54 5.46 18.45
N ALA A 14 3.23 5.59 18.21
CA ALA A 14 2.26 5.88 19.26
C ALA A 14 2.28 4.81 20.38
N ARG A 15 2.34 3.52 20.01
CA ARG A 15 2.24 2.42 20.98
C ARG A 15 3.54 2.10 21.71
N LYS A 16 4.68 2.20 21.04
CA LYS A 16 5.97 1.71 21.56
C LYS A 16 6.85 2.83 22.09
N ILE A 17 6.61 4.07 21.69
CA ILE A 17 7.34 5.25 22.21
C ILE A 17 6.45 6.01 23.19
N ILE A 18 5.36 6.62 22.70
CA ILE A 18 4.55 7.56 23.49
C ILE A 18 3.90 6.86 24.70
N ILE A 19 3.17 5.77 24.47
CA ILE A 19 2.50 5.03 25.57
C ILE A 19 3.51 4.46 26.58
N LYS A 20 4.74 4.15 26.15
CA LYS A 20 5.78 3.62 27.03
C LYS A 20 6.61 4.70 27.71
N GLY A 21 6.27 5.99 27.53
CA GLY A 21 7.02 7.12 28.10
C GLY A 21 8.46 7.20 27.59
N LYS A 22 8.78 6.58 26.44
CA LYS A 22 10.12 6.66 25.86
C LYS A 22 10.32 7.99 25.14
N SER A 23 11.55 8.50 25.16
CA SER A 23 11.97 9.62 24.32
C SER A 23 12.19 9.17 22.88
N SER A 24 11.52 9.80 21.92
CA SER A 24 11.74 9.53 20.49
C SER A 24 13.15 9.91 20.02
N LYS A 25 13.82 10.83 20.72
CA LYS A 25 15.21 11.23 20.42
C LYS A 25 16.24 10.18 20.84
N GLU A 26 15.92 9.37 21.83
CA GLU A 26 16.86 8.41 22.45
C GLU A 26 16.54 6.96 22.07
N THR A 27 15.37 6.70 21.49
CA THR A 27 14.94 5.34 21.10
C THR A 27 15.39 5.04 19.68
N LEU A 28 16.17 3.97 19.49
CA LEU A 28 16.58 3.54 18.16
C LEU A 28 15.42 2.89 17.41
N VAL A 29 15.30 3.13 16.10
CA VAL A 29 14.25 2.54 15.24
C VAL A 29 14.21 1.02 15.36
N LYS A 30 15.37 0.36 15.42
CA LYS A 30 15.48 -1.11 15.58
C LYS A 30 14.81 -1.65 16.85
N GLU A 31 14.60 -0.82 17.87
CA GLU A 31 13.94 -1.23 19.12
C GLU A 31 12.41 -1.23 19.02
N VAL A 32 11.87 -0.49 18.05
CA VAL A 32 10.43 -0.22 17.94
C VAL A 32 9.84 -0.60 16.59
N MET A 33 10.67 -0.89 15.59
CA MET A 33 10.20 -1.42 14.31
C MET A 33 9.63 -2.84 14.45
N THR A 34 8.87 -3.26 13.46
CA THR A 34 8.42 -4.64 13.29
C THR A 34 9.40 -5.34 12.35
N ASN A 35 10.07 -6.39 12.83
CA ASN A 35 11.10 -7.10 12.08
C ASN A 35 10.52 -8.12 11.08
N GLU A 36 9.41 -8.75 11.44
CA GLU A 36 8.66 -9.63 10.54
C GLU A 36 7.76 -8.80 9.64
N VAL A 37 8.36 -8.24 8.60
CA VAL A 37 7.66 -7.39 7.65
C VAL A 37 6.86 -8.24 6.69
N CYS A 38 5.54 -8.07 6.67
CA CYS A 38 4.71 -8.60 5.59
C CYS A 38 4.96 -7.77 4.33
N TYR A 39 5.36 -8.41 3.24
CA TYR A 39 5.60 -7.78 1.94
C TYR A 39 4.92 -8.57 0.82
N VAL A 40 4.87 -7.99 -0.37
CA VAL A 40 4.35 -8.61 -1.59
C VAL A 40 5.35 -8.53 -2.73
N ASP A 41 5.28 -9.46 -3.68
CA ASP A 41 6.04 -9.37 -4.94
C ASP A 41 5.38 -8.37 -5.89
N LYS A 42 6.17 -7.74 -6.76
CA LYS A 42 5.66 -6.76 -7.74
C LYS A 42 4.57 -7.28 -8.69
N LYS A 43 4.46 -8.60 -8.87
CA LYS A 43 3.45 -9.25 -9.73
C LYS A 43 2.14 -9.52 -9.00
N LYS A 44 2.06 -9.26 -7.70
CA LYS A 44 0.86 -9.50 -6.89
C LYS A 44 -0.28 -8.58 -7.34
N LYS A 45 -1.50 -9.13 -7.41
CA LYS A 45 -2.66 -8.33 -7.81
C LYS A 45 -3.13 -7.42 -6.67
N LEU A 46 -3.82 -6.35 -7.03
CA LEU A 46 -4.23 -5.31 -6.08
C LEU A 46 -5.30 -5.77 -5.08
N ASP A 47 -6.25 -6.59 -5.54
CA ASP A 47 -7.26 -7.26 -4.71
C ASP A 47 -6.63 -8.17 -3.64
N GLU A 48 -5.58 -8.90 -3.99
CA GLU A 48 -4.81 -9.71 -3.06
C GLU A 48 -4.06 -8.84 -2.03
N CYS A 49 -3.51 -7.69 -2.45
CA CYS A 49 -2.90 -6.72 -1.54
C CYS A 49 -3.92 -6.20 -0.52
N LEU A 50 -5.14 -5.86 -0.97
CA LEU A 50 -6.24 -5.45 -0.08
C LEU A 50 -6.60 -6.56 0.92
N ALA A 51 -6.71 -7.80 0.45
CA ALA A 51 -7.02 -8.95 1.30
C ALA A 51 -5.97 -9.14 2.40
N ILE A 52 -4.68 -9.08 2.05
CA ILE A 52 -3.57 -9.18 3.01
C ILE A 52 -3.61 -8.04 4.02
N MET A 53 -3.85 -6.80 3.58
CA MET A 53 -3.95 -5.64 4.46
C MET A 53 -5.09 -5.81 5.48
N SER A 54 -6.25 -6.30 5.03
CA SER A 54 -7.42 -6.56 5.88
C SER A 54 -7.14 -7.66 6.90
N ASP A 55 -6.68 -8.82 6.43
CA ASP A 55 -6.40 -10.00 7.27
C ASP A 55 -5.36 -9.69 8.36
N LYS A 56 -4.23 -9.09 7.96
CA LYS A 56 -3.14 -8.75 8.90
C LYS A 56 -3.35 -7.44 9.64
N ARG A 57 -4.44 -6.71 9.37
CA ARG A 57 -4.76 -5.39 9.94
C ARG A 57 -3.64 -4.35 9.77
N ILE A 58 -2.95 -4.41 8.63
CA ILE A 58 -1.89 -3.48 8.23
C ILE A 58 -2.38 -2.56 7.12
N ARG A 59 -1.74 -1.39 6.97
CA ARG A 59 -2.15 -0.38 5.99
C ARG A 59 -1.10 -0.10 4.92
N HIS A 60 0.06 -0.72 5.04
CA HIS A 60 1.18 -0.54 4.14
C HIS A 60 1.79 -1.89 3.84
N LEU A 61 2.09 -2.13 2.57
CA LEU A 61 2.74 -3.34 2.06
C LEU A 61 3.98 -2.91 1.26
N PRO A 62 5.18 -3.22 1.77
CA PRO A 62 6.39 -3.15 0.98
C PRO A 62 6.29 -4.06 -0.25
N VAL A 63 6.75 -3.55 -1.39
CA VAL A 63 6.78 -4.27 -2.66
C VAL A 63 8.22 -4.67 -2.93
N MET A 64 8.44 -5.97 -3.11
CA MET A 64 9.75 -6.56 -3.34
C MET A 64 9.89 -7.05 -4.78
N GLU A 65 11.10 -6.97 -5.31
CA GLU A 65 11.54 -7.73 -6.48
C GLU A 65 12.74 -8.59 -6.06
N GLY A 66 12.51 -9.89 -5.86
CA GLY A 66 13.49 -10.75 -5.22
C GLY A 66 13.82 -10.27 -3.80
N ASN A 67 15.08 -9.92 -3.55
CA ASN A 67 15.54 -9.41 -2.26
C ASN A 67 15.56 -7.87 -2.16
N GLN A 68 15.16 -7.17 -3.23
CA GLN A 68 15.21 -5.72 -3.29
C GLN A 68 13.85 -5.11 -2.96
N LEU A 69 13.84 -4.10 -2.09
CA LEU A 69 12.67 -3.26 -1.86
C LEU A 69 12.56 -2.27 -3.01
N ILE A 70 11.49 -2.36 -3.79
CA ILE A 70 11.26 -1.49 -4.96
C ILE A 70 10.18 -0.43 -4.71
N GLY A 71 9.39 -0.56 -3.65
CA GLY A 71 8.34 0.40 -3.35
C GLY A 71 7.54 0.07 -2.10
N LEU A 72 6.53 0.90 -1.84
CA LEU A 72 5.59 0.78 -0.74
C LEU A 72 4.20 1.13 -1.25
N ILE A 73 3.23 0.24 -1.05
CA ILE A 73 1.83 0.48 -1.37
C ILE A 73 1.07 0.72 -0.07
N SER A 74 0.30 1.81 -0.01
CA SER A 74 -0.65 2.07 1.07
C SER A 74 -2.04 1.57 0.72
N ILE A 75 -2.89 1.37 1.74
CA ILE A 75 -4.30 1.08 1.53
C ILE A 75 -5.01 2.19 0.75
N GLY A 76 -4.55 3.45 0.87
CA GLY A 76 -5.08 4.58 0.12
C GLY A 76 -4.79 4.46 -1.38
N ASP A 77 -3.60 3.98 -1.75
CA ASP A 77 -3.23 3.74 -3.15
C ASP A 77 -4.12 2.66 -3.77
N VAL A 78 -4.38 1.58 -3.01
CA VAL A 78 -5.27 0.51 -3.42
C VAL A 78 -6.69 1.03 -3.68
N VAL A 79 -7.26 1.75 -2.70
CA VAL A 79 -8.61 2.30 -2.82
C VAL A 79 -8.70 3.29 -4.00
N LYS A 80 -7.70 4.15 -4.16
CA LYS A 80 -7.64 5.12 -5.26
C LYS A 80 -7.64 4.42 -6.62
N SER A 81 -6.84 3.36 -6.78
CA SER A 81 -6.78 2.61 -8.05
C SER A 81 -8.13 1.94 -8.38
N ILE A 82 -8.81 1.37 -7.38
CA ILE A 82 -10.14 0.77 -7.57
C ILE A 82 -11.17 1.83 -8.01
N ILE A 83 -11.15 3.02 -7.39
CA ILE A 83 -12.06 4.12 -7.76
C ILE A 83 -11.76 4.58 -9.20
N SER A 84 -10.49 4.79 -9.54
CA SER A 84 -10.10 5.22 -10.89
C SER A 84 -10.46 4.20 -11.97
N GLU A 85 -10.36 2.90 -11.69
CA GLU A 85 -10.83 1.86 -12.62
C GLU A 85 -12.36 1.94 -12.85
N GLN A 86 -13.15 2.27 -11.82
CA GLN A 86 -14.60 2.42 -11.95
C GLN A 86 -15.02 3.68 -12.71
N GLU A 87 -14.33 4.80 -12.51
CA GLU A 87 -14.57 6.04 -13.26
C GLU A 87 -14.36 5.85 -14.77
N ILE A 88 -13.33 5.10 -15.16
CA ILE A 88 -13.04 4.76 -16.57
C ILE A 88 -14.19 3.95 -17.18
N VAL A 89 -14.67 2.92 -16.48
CA VAL A 89 -15.77 2.07 -16.99
C VAL A 89 -17.06 2.86 -17.16
N ILE A 90 -17.36 3.78 -16.23
CA ILE A 90 -18.53 4.66 -16.35
C ILE A 90 -18.38 5.55 -17.59
N ASP A 91 -17.24 6.21 -17.77
CA ASP A 91 -17.01 7.10 -18.91
C ASP A 91 -17.12 6.36 -20.26
N ASP A 92 -16.56 5.15 -20.36
CA ASP A 92 -16.65 4.31 -21.55
C ASP A 92 -18.11 3.94 -21.89
N LEU A 93 -18.92 3.58 -20.89
CA LEU A 93 -20.34 3.27 -21.07
C LEU A 93 -21.14 4.51 -21.48
N TYR A 94 -20.86 5.67 -20.88
CA TYR A 94 -21.46 6.94 -21.28
C TYR A 94 -21.14 7.28 -22.73
N ASN A 95 -19.87 7.17 -23.14
CA ASN A 95 -19.44 7.47 -24.51
C ASN A 95 -20.04 6.49 -25.55
N TYR A 96 -20.22 5.21 -25.18
CA TYR A 96 -20.90 4.23 -26.04
C TYR A 96 -22.38 4.56 -26.24
N ILE A 97 -23.11 4.87 -25.15
CA ILE A 97 -24.56 5.19 -25.22
C ILE A 97 -24.79 6.52 -25.94
N HIS A 98 -23.91 7.51 -25.73
CA HIS A 98 -24.02 8.82 -26.37
C HIS A 98 -23.45 8.86 -27.80
N GLY A 99 -22.94 7.74 -28.33
CA GLY A 99 -22.55 7.61 -29.73
C GLY A 99 -21.36 8.48 -30.15
N VAL A 100 -20.53 8.94 -29.21
CA VAL A 100 -19.47 9.93 -29.46
C VAL A 100 -18.32 9.37 -30.32
N TYR A 101 -18.31 8.06 -30.59
CA TYR A 101 -17.35 7.40 -31.48
C TYR A 101 -17.77 7.32 -32.97
N TYR A 102 -18.91 7.89 -33.37
CA TYR A 102 -19.34 7.90 -34.77
C TYR A 102 -18.98 9.22 -35.46
N THR A 103 -17.77 9.31 -36.03
CA THR A 103 -17.49 10.22 -37.14
C THR A 103 -17.54 9.41 -38.45
N PRO A 104 -18.61 9.52 -39.25
CA PRO A 104 -18.65 8.89 -40.57
C PRO A 104 -17.75 9.67 -41.53
N HIS A 105 -16.89 8.95 -42.26
CA HIS A 105 -16.25 9.41 -43.48
C HIS A 105 -17.26 9.47 -44.62
#